data_AF-A0A523QP45-F1
#
_entry.id   AF-A0A523QP45-F1
#
_cell.length_a   1.000
_cell.length_b   1.000
_cell.length_c   1.000
_cell.angle_alpha   90.00
_cell.angle_beta   90.00
_cell.angle_gamma   90.00
#
_symmetry.space_group_name_H-M   'P 1'
#
loop_
_entity.id
_entity.type
_entity.pdbx_description
1 polymer ?
#
loop_
_entity_poly.entity_id
_entity_poly.type
_entity_poly.pdbx_seq_one_letter_code
_entity_poly.pdbx_strand_id
1 'polypeptide(L)'
;MIRNKYILIAFRLVVGGMFIWAGVSKIIDPLGFAQNIANYRVFPEGISFFLALILPWIEVICGAFLILGIFRSASALLLSGFLVVFLVLIAVTLIRGIDIDCGCFG
;
A
#
# COMPACT_ATOMS: atom_id res chain seq x y z
N MET A 1 5.98 6.11 -24.24
CA MET A 1 6.04 4.65 -24.45
C MET A 1 7.50 4.19 -24.32
N ILE A 2 7.93 3.79 -23.12
CA ILE A 2 9.33 3.42 -22.84
C ILE A 2 9.58 2.04 -23.47
N ARG A 3 10.39 1.99 -24.55
CA ARG A 3 10.57 0.80 -25.40
C ARG A 3 11.78 -0.07 -25.01
N ASN A 4 12.32 0.10 -23.81
CA ASN A 4 13.45 -0.69 -23.33
C ASN A 4 12.99 -1.76 -22.31
N LYS A 5 13.11 -3.04 -22.69
CA LYS A 5 12.65 -4.19 -21.90
C LYS A 5 13.34 -4.28 -20.53
N TYR A 6 14.62 -3.89 -20.46
CA TYR A 6 15.39 -3.91 -19.21
C TYR A 6 14.89 -2.87 -18.21
N ILE A 7 14.56 -1.65 -18.67
CA ILE A 7 14.02 -0.59 -17.83
C ILE A 7 12.67 -1.01 -17.24
N LEU A 8 11.81 -1.64 -18.05
CA LEU A 8 10.52 -2.13 -17.58
C LEU A 8 10.64 -3.24 -16.53
N ILE A 9 11.63 -4.14 -16.67
CA ILE A 9 11.89 -5.20 -15.68
C ILE A 9 12.43 -4.59 -14.39
N ALA A 10 13.39 -3.67 -14.48
CA ALA A 10 13.95 -2.97 -13.32
C ALA A 10 12.86 -2.23 -12.53
N PHE A 11 11.99 -1.47 -13.22
CA PHE A 11 10.86 -0.79 -12.57
C PHE A 11 9.92 -1.76 -11.85
N ARG A 12 9.63 -2.93 -12.45
CA ARG A 12 8.78 -3.93 -11.79
C ARG A 12 9.42 -4.52 -10.54
N LEU A 13 10.71 -4.81 -10.59
CA LEU A 13 11.44 -5.33 -9.44
C LEU A 13 11.47 -4.31 -8.31
N VAL A 14 11.73 -3.04 -8.63
CA VAL A 14 11.76 -1.95 -7.65
C VAL A 14 10.37 -1.72 -7.05
N VAL A 15 9.34 -1.52 -7.89
CA VAL A 15 7.97 -1.25 -7.42
C VAL A 15 7.40 -2.45 -6.67
N GLY A 16 7.51 -3.65 -7.23
CA GLY A 16 7.03 -4.87 -6.58
C GLY A 16 7.76 -5.15 -5.28
N GLY A 17 9.09 -4.95 -5.25
CA GLY A 17 9.91 -5.09 -4.05
C GLY A 17 9.53 -4.10 -2.95
N MET A 18 9.28 -2.84 -3.30
CA MET A 18 8.81 -1.83 -2.35
C MET A 18 7.45 -2.20 -1.74
N PHE A 19 6.50 -2.69 -2.54
CA PHE A 19 5.20 -3.11 -2.02
C PHE A 19 5.26 -4.36 -1.15
N ILE A 20 6.12 -5.33 -1.49
CA ILE A 20 6.36 -6.48 -0.62
C ILE A 20 6.95 -6.02 0.70
N TRP A 21 7.97 -5.15 0.66
CA TRP A 21 8.60 -4.62 1.87
C TRP A 21 7.58 -3.87 2.74
N ALA A 22 6.82 -2.93 2.14
CA ALA A 22 5.78 -2.16 2.82
C ALA A 22 4.70 -3.06 3.44
N GLY A 23 4.20 -4.03 2.68
CA GLY A 23 3.20 -4.98 3.17
C GLY A 23 3.74 -5.86 4.30
N VAL A 24 4.97 -6.37 4.18
CA VAL A 24 5.60 -7.16 5.26
C VAL A 24 5.80 -6.32 6.52
N SER A 25 6.26 -5.08 6.42
CA SER A 25 6.38 -4.21 7.60
C SER A 25 5.05 -4.00 8.33
N LYS A 26 3.95 -3.85 7.59
CA LYS A 26 2.60 -3.72 8.17
C LYS A 26 2.06 -5.03 8.77
N ILE A 27 2.51 -6.19 8.26
CA ILE A 27 2.17 -7.51 8.83
C ILE A 27 2.91 -7.77 10.15
N ILE A 28 4.13 -7.23 10.31
CA ILE A 28 4.92 -7.37 11.54
C ILE A 28 4.27 -6.60 12.69
N ASP A 29 3.76 -5.40 12.43
CA ASP A 29 3.03 -4.60 13.43
C ASP A 29 1.63 -4.18 12.94
N PRO A 30 0.66 -5.12 12.93
CA PRO A 30 -0.70 -4.84 12.48
C PRO A 30 -1.46 -3.93 13.48
N LEU A 31 -1.04 -3.91 14.74
CA LEU A 31 -1.64 -3.05 15.77
C LEU A 31 -1.22 -1.59 15.57
N GLY A 32 0.07 -1.32 15.36
CA GLY A 32 0.57 0.00 15.01
C GLY A 32 -0.08 0.52 13.73
N PHE A 33 -0.17 -0.32 12.70
CA PHE A 33 -0.84 0.07 11.46
C PHE A 33 -2.35 0.31 11.62
N ALA A 34 -3.04 -0.48 12.44
CA ALA A 34 -4.46 -0.24 12.76
C ALA A 34 -4.67 1.08 13.50
N GLN A 35 -3.78 1.42 14.44
CA GLN A 35 -3.79 2.71 15.12
C GLN A 35 -3.54 3.85 14.14
N ASN A 36 -2.57 3.69 13.22
CA ASN A 36 -2.32 4.66 12.16
C ASN A 36 -3.57 4.88 11.32
N ILE A 37 -4.27 3.83 10.88
CA ILE A 37 -5.55 3.94 10.14
C ILE A 37 -6.65 4.60 10.99
N ALA A 38 -6.77 4.23 12.26
CA ALA A 38 -7.75 4.83 13.18
C ALA A 38 -7.49 6.33 13.39
N ASN A 39 -6.22 6.76 13.39
CA ASN A 39 -5.82 8.16 13.53
C ASN A 39 -6.26 9.05 12.36
N TYR A 40 -6.55 8.49 11.17
CA TYR A 40 -7.16 9.25 10.08
C TYR A 40 -8.58 9.74 10.45
N ARG A 41 -9.23 9.14 11.46
CA ARG A 41 -10.61 9.46 11.87
C ARG A 41 -11.61 9.46 10.69
N VAL A 42 -11.35 8.60 9.70
CA VAL A 42 -12.22 8.40 8.53
C VAL A 42 -13.12 7.18 8.73
N PHE A 43 -12.63 6.14 9.41
CA PHE A 43 -13.34 4.88 9.61
C PHE A 43 -13.57 4.59 11.11
N PRO A 44 -14.60 3.81 11.46
CA PRO A 44 -14.75 3.23 12.79
C PRO A 44 -13.57 2.32 13.16
N GLU A 45 -13.30 2.14 14.45
CA GLU A 45 -12.18 1.31 14.94
C GLU A 45 -12.23 -0.13 14.41
N GLY A 46 -13.42 -0.75 14.37
CA GLY A 46 -13.58 -2.10 13.83
C GLY A 46 -13.17 -2.22 12.36
N ILE A 47 -13.56 -1.25 11.52
CA ILE A 47 -13.20 -1.25 10.09
C ILE A 47 -11.71 -1.00 9.91
N SER A 48 -11.12 -0.13 10.75
CA SER A 48 -9.68 0.17 10.73
C SER A 48 -8.86 -1.08 11.00
N PHE A 49 -9.27 -1.91 11.97
CA PHE A 49 -8.60 -3.18 12.27
C PHE A 49 -8.74 -4.20 11.12
N PHE A 50 -9.93 -4.33 10.52
CA PHE A 50 -10.13 -5.21 9.37
C PHE A 50 -9.28 -4.81 8.16
N LEU A 51 -9.20 -3.50 7.87
CA LEU A 51 -8.35 -2.97 6.80
C LEU A 51 -6.87 -3.20 7.12
N ALA A 52 -6.44 -2.94 8.36
CA ALA A 52 -5.07 -3.19 8.79
C ALA A 52 -4.65 -4.65 8.62
N LEU A 53 -5.60 -5.59 8.78
CA LEU A 53 -5.31 -7.00 8.60
C LEU A 53 -5.25 -7.39 7.12
N ILE A 54 -6.22 -6.98 6.29
CA ILE A 54 -6.39 -7.51 4.92
C ILE A 54 -5.48 -6.79 3.91
N LEU A 55 -5.36 -5.48 4.02
CA LEU A 55 -4.73 -4.63 3.02
C LEU A 55 -3.24 -4.98 2.81
N PRO A 56 -2.43 -5.24 3.86
CA PRO A 56 -1.04 -5.64 3.70
C PRO A 56 -0.86 -6.95 2.93
N TRP A 57 -1.72 -7.95 3.15
CA TRP A 57 -1.64 -9.21 2.38
C TRP A 57 -1.88 -8.98 0.90
N ILE A 58 -2.82 -8.12 0.54
CA ILE A 58 -3.08 -7.79 -0.87
C ILE A 58 -1.87 -7.06 -1.46
N GLU A 59 -1.23 -6.14 -0.73
CA GLU A 59 0.00 -5.47 -1.17
C GLU A 59 1.14 -6.46 -1.44
N VAL A 60 1.39 -7.40 -0.54
CA VAL A 60 2.44 -8.42 -0.69
C VAL A 60 2.14 -9.33 -1.88
N ILE A 61 0.92 -9.86 -1.99
CA ILE A 61 0.53 -10.77 -3.08
C ILE A 61 0.61 -10.05 -4.44
N CYS A 62 0.11 -8.82 -4.53
CA CYS A 62 0.18 -8.03 -5.76
C CYS A 62 1.62 -7.65 -6.11
N GLY A 63 2.44 -7.29 -5.13
CA GLY A 63 3.87 -7.04 -5.31
C GLY A 63 4.62 -8.27 -5.83
N ALA A 64 4.34 -9.44 -5.26
CA ALA A 64 4.90 -10.72 -5.71
C ALA A 64 4.48 -11.06 -7.14
N PHE A 65 3.20 -10.90 -7.49
CA PHE A 65 2.71 -11.12 -8.85
C PHE A 65 3.32 -10.14 -9.86
N LEU A 66 3.57 -8.89 -9.46
CA LEU A 66 4.26 -7.91 -10.29
C LEU A 66 5.71 -8.32 -10.60
N ILE A 67 6.41 -8.88 -9.61
CA ILE A 67 7.78 -9.41 -9.75
C ILE A 67 7.80 -10.67 -10.63
N LEU A 68 6.94 -11.65 -10.32
CA LEU A 68 6.82 -12.90 -11.06
C LEU A 68 6.31 -12.69 -12.49
N GLY A 69 5.76 -11.52 -12.77
CA GLY A 69 5.26 -11.16 -14.09
C GLY A 69 3.93 -11.83 -14.43
N ILE A 70 3.18 -12.26 -13.42
CA ILE A 70 1.85 -12.87 -13.51
C ILE A 70 0.82 -11.75 -13.32
N PHE A 71 -0.23 -11.68 -14.14
CA PHE A 71 -1.30 -10.66 -14.07
C PHE A 71 -0.82 -9.19 -13.92
N ARG A 72 0.27 -8.84 -14.61
CA ARG A 72 0.98 -7.54 -14.47
C ARG A 72 0.07 -6.31 -14.49
N SER A 73 -0.86 -6.23 -15.44
CA SER A 73 -1.77 -5.08 -15.53
C SER A 73 -2.74 -5.03 -14.36
N ALA A 74 -3.25 -6.17 -13.90
CA ALA A 74 -4.19 -6.21 -12.76
C ALA A 74 -3.47 -5.85 -11.46
N SER A 75 -2.29 -6.44 -11.21
CA SER A 75 -1.47 -6.11 -10.03
C SER A 75 -1.05 -4.66 -10.02
N ALA A 76 -0.59 -4.12 -11.16
CA ALA A 76 -0.23 -2.71 -11.25
C ALA A 76 -1.42 -1.78 -10.98
N LEU A 77 -2.60 -2.11 -11.51
CA LEU A 77 -3.80 -1.32 -11.33
C LEU A 77 -4.28 -1.35 -9.86
N LEU A 78 -4.26 -2.52 -9.22
CA LEU A 78 -4.60 -2.66 -7.80
C LEU A 78 -3.64 -1.86 -6.90
N LEU A 79 -2.32 -2.02 -7.11
CA LEU A 79 -1.31 -1.31 -6.35
C LEU A 79 -1.41 0.22 -6.55
N SER A 80 -1.67 0.67 -7.78
CA SER A 80 -1.94 2.10 -8.03
C SER A 80 -3.22 2.59 -7.35
N GLY A 81 -4.27 1.76 -7.32
CA GLY A 81 -5.52 2.07 -6.64
C GLY A 81 -5.31 2.24 -5.15
N PHE A 82 -4.54 1.35 -4.52
CA PHE A 82 -4.17 1.49 -3.11
C PHE A 82 -3.38 2.76 -2.83
N LEU A 83 -2.38 3.09 -3.65
CA LEU A 83 -1.65 4.36 -3.49
C LEU A 83 -2.57 5.57 -3.58
N VAL A 84 -3.51 5.58 -4.53
CA VAL A 84 -4.48 6.68 -4.66
C VAL A 84 -5.37 6.77 -3.42
N VAL A 85 -5.86 5.64 -2.90
CA VAL A 85 -6.68 5.62 -1.67
C VAL A 85 -5.87 6.17 -0.49
N PHE A 86 -4.64 5.71 -0.28
CA PHE A 86 -3.78 6.24 0.78
C PHE A 86 -3.50 7.73 0.62
N LEU A 87 -3.20 8.18 -0.60
CA LEU A 87 -2.96 9.59 -0.89
C LEU A 87 -4.19 10.44 -0.55
N VAL A 88 -5.39 9.99 -0.92
CA VAL A 88 -6.65 10.69 -0.60
C VAL A 88 -6.88 10.71 0.90
N LEU A 89 -6.66 9.61 1.61
CA LEU A 89 -6.79 9.56 3.07
C LEU A 89 -5.85 10.55 3.75
N ILE A 90 -4.57 10.56 3.37
CA ILE A 90 -3.58 11.51 3.91
C ILE A 90 -3.98 12.94 3.58
N ALA A 91 -4.36 13.24 2.34
CA ALA A 91 -4.76 14.58 1.93
C ALA A 91 -5.99 15.09 2.72
N VAL A 92 -7.00 14.25 2.92
CA VAL A 92 -8.19 14.60 3.73
C VAL A 92 -7.81 14.87 5.17
N THR A 93 -6.92 14.06 5.76
CA THR A 93 -6.48 14.22 7.14
C THR A 93 -5.62 15.48 7.33
N LEU A 94 -4.73 15.79 6.38
CA LEU A 94 -3.93 17.01 6.38
C LEU A 94 -4.79 18.27 6.24
N ILE A 95 -5.82 18.25 5.37
CA ILE A 95 -6.78 19.37 5.24
C ILE A 95 -7.55 19.59 6.55
N ARG A 96 -7.77 18.53 7.35
CA ARG A 96 -8.37 18.62 8.69
C ARG A 96 -7.39 19.13 9.77
N GLY A 97 -6.12 19.36 9.42
CA GLY A 97 -5.08 19.84 10.34
C GLY A 97 -4.64 18.79 11.36
N ILE A 98 -4.84 17.49 11.07
CA ILE A 98 -4.43 16.40 11.94
C ILE A 98 -3.05 15.93 11.46
N ASP A 99 -2.06 16.00 12.34
CA ASP A 99 -0.72 15.48 12.08
C ASP A 99 -0.75 13.96 12.25
N ILE A 100 -0.45 13.23 11.16
CA ILE A 100 -0.50 11.78 11.12
C ILE A 100 0.69 11.22 10.36
N ASP A 101 1.20 10.09 10.83
CA ASP A 101 2.14 9.30 10.05
C ASP A 101 1.40 8.56 8.93
N CYS A 102 2.02 8.54 7.75
CA CYS A 102 1.46 7.87 6.57
C CYS A 102 1.29 6.35 6.76
N GLY A 103 1.97 5.74 7.74
CA GLY A 103 1.87 4.31 8.07
C GLY A 103 2.34 3.37 6.95
N CYS A 104 3.06 3.88 5.94
CA CYS A 104 3.46 3.11 4.76
C CYS A 104 4.49 2.01 5.07
N PHE A 105 5.23 2.10 6.18
CA PHE A 105 6.29 1.15 6.57
C PHE A 105 6.08 0.59 7.99
N GLY A 106 4.82 0.54 8.44
CA GLY A 106 4.46 0.38 9.86
C GLY A 106 3.90 1.69 10.36
#